data_AF-A0A7U9R3S9-F1
#
_entry.id   AF-A0A7U9R3S9-F1
#
_cell.length_a   1.000
_cell.length_b   1.000
_cell.length_c   1.000
_cell.angle_alpha   90.00
_cell.angle_beta   90.00
_cell.angle_gamma   90.00
#
_symmetry.space_group_name_H-M   'P 1'
#
loop_
_entity.id
_entity.type
_entity.pdbx_description
1 polymer ?
#
loop_
_entity_poly.entity_id
_entity_poly.type
_entity_poly.pdbx_seq_one_letter_code
_entity_poly.pdbx_strand_id
1 'polypeptide(L)'
;MWKLKEEVNQLADKTDLIAEGYRFATTDDAKQALLEKKKAAYFESKLVNRNPQNMLSVYDKILDEKVFLTPVGWEYLKRLQGELRLLGIEKEKIRPIPMYAAFFHQNNDKEVIVRQRVRPTKEKETKNTKFIISILINAILAFMVIGMFVISLNSRNPNILNYRKNIENEYAAWEQELTNREKEIRLKEAQMEQNQTDKDVTENK
;
A
#
# COMPACT_ATOMS: atom_id res chain seq x y z
N MET A 1 -4.94 30.16 -26.41
CA MET A 1 -5.56 29.05 -27.18
C MET A 1 -5.57 27.72 -26.45
N TRP A 2 -4.50 27.30 -25.75
CA TRP A 2 -4.47 26.02 -25.00
C TRP A 2 -5.45 25.98 -23.81
N LYS A 3 -5.59 27.08 -23.06
CA LYS A 3 -6.51 27.18 -21.91
C LYS A 3 -8.00 27.01 -22.27
N LEU A 4 -8.39 27.45 -23.46
CA LEU A 4 -9.76 27.32 -23.97
C LEU A 4 -10.11 25.87 -24.31
N LYS A 5 -9.14 25.10 -24.80
CA LYS A 5 -9.33 23.68 -25.14
C LYS A 5 -9.49 22.83 -23.89
N GLU A 6 -8.76 23.17 -22.82
CA GLU A 6 -8.88 22.55 -21.51
C GLU A 6 -10.27 22.81 -20.89
N GLU A 7 -10.74 24.06 -20.87
CA GLU A 7 -12.06 24.39 -20.32
C GLU A 7 -13.23 23.77 -21.11
N VAL A 8 -13.13 23.69 -22.44
CA VAL A 8 -14.13 23.01 -23.27
C VAL A 8 -14.14 21.50 -22.99
N ASN A 9 -12.97 20.89 -22.82
CA ASN A 9 -12.87 19.46 -22.51
C ASN A 9 -13.43 19.14 -21.11
N GLN A 10 -13.19 20.02 -20.13
CA GLN A 10 -13.73 19.91 -18.77
C GLN A 10 -15.24 20.16 -18.70
N LEU A 11 -15.80 21.02 -19.56
CA LEU A 11 -17.25 21.18 -19.69
C LEU A 11 -17.89 19.96 -20.34
N ALA A 12 -17.28 19.42 -21.40
CA ALA A 12 -17.77 18.23 -22.10
C ALA A 12 -17.79 16.99 -21.19
N ASP A 13 -16.73 16.80 -20.40
CA ASP A 13 -16.64 15.70 -19.42
C ASP A 13 -17.66 15.88 -18.28
N LYS A 14 -17.95 17.13 -17.88
CA LYS A 14 -19.02 17.44 -16.91
C LYS A 14 -20.42 17.20 -17.47
N THR A 15 -20.68 17.48 -18.74
CA THR A 15 -21.99 17.19 -19.38
C THR A 15 -22.19 15.70 -19.60
N ASP A 16 -21.12 14.95 -19.89
CA ASP A 16 -21.17 13.49 -20.06
C ASP A 16 -21.54 12.75 -18.76
N LEU A 17 -21.32 13.38 -17.60
CA LEU A 17 -21.70 12.86 -16.29
C LEU A 17 -23.13 13.21 -15.88
N ILE A 18 -23.88 13.95 -16.68
CA ILE A 18 -25.24 14.42 -16.34
C ILE A 18 -26.27 13.71 -17.23
N ALA A 19 -27.28 13.10 -16.60
CA ALA A 19 -28.45 12.58 -17.30
C ALA A 19 -29.74 12.95 -16.55
N GLU A 20 -30.72 13.54 -17.27
CA GLU A 20 -32.04 13.93 -16.74
C GLU A 20 -31.99 14.78 -15.46
N GLY A 21 -30.98 15.63 -15.32
CA GLY A 21 -30.79 16.47 -14.13
C GLY A 21 -30.09 15.77 -12.96
N TYR A 22 -29.79 14.47 -13.06
CA TYR A 22 -28.93 13.75 -12.12
C TYR A 22 -27.47 13.84 -12.57
N ARG A 23 -26.57 14.14 -11.62
CA ARG A 23 -25.12 14.06 -11.83
C ARG A 23 -24.62 12.73 -11.29
N PHE A 24 -24.07 11.92 -12.17
CA PHE A 24 -23.49 10.62 -11.85
C PHE A 24 -22.01 10.76 -11.48
N ALA A 25 -21.52 9.82 -10.68
CA ALA A 25 -20.10 9.76 -10.33
C ALA A 25 -19.24 9.23 -11.50
N THR A 26 -19.83 8.37 -12.32
CA THR A 26 -19.15 7.71 -13.45
C THR A 26 -19.86 8.02 -14.76
N THR A 27 -19.09 8.16 -15.85
CA THR A 27 -19.66 8.33 -17.20
C THR A 27 -20.43 7.10 -17.68
N ASP A 28 -20.05 5.90 -17.21
CA ASP A 28 -20.77 4.66 -17.49
C ASP A 28 -22.18 4.66 -16.87
N ASP A 29 -22.29 5.10 -15.61
CA ASP A 29 -23.59 5.23 -14.93
C ASP A 29 -24.50 6.24 -15.64
N ALA A 30 -23.93 7.37 -16.11
CA ALA A 30 -24.66 8.37 -16.89
C ALA A 30 -25.15 7.82 -18.23
N LYS A 31 -24.29 7.07 -18.96
CA LYS A 31 -24.67 6.39 -20.20
C LYS A 31 -25.77 5.35 -19.96
N GLN A 32 -25.64 4.57 -18.88
CA GLN A 32 -26.65 3.59 -18.49
C GLN A 32 -27.99 4.27 -18.19
N ALA A 33 -28.00 5.41 -17.49
CA ALA A 33 -29.20 6.18 -17.22
C ALA A 33 -29.87 6.68 -18.51
N LEU A 34 -29.10 7.11 -19.51
CA LEU A 34 -29.63 7.48 -20.83
C LEU A 34 -30.23 6.29 -21.58
N LEU A 35 -29.62 5.10 -21.48
CA LEU A 35 -30.16 3.88 -22.06
C LEU A 35 -31.45 3.46 -21.35
N GLU A 36 -31.49 3.55 -20.03
CA GLU A 36 -32.67 3.29 -19.22
C GLU A 36 -33.82 4.25 -19.55
N LYS A 37 -33.54 5.54 -19.76
CA LYS A 37 -34.54 6.51 -20.27
C LYS A 37 -35.17 6.05 -21.58
N LYS A 38 -34.35 5.63 -22.55
CA LYS A 38 -34.83 5.13 -23.84
C LYS A 38 -35.68 3.86 -23.68
N LYS A 39 -35.25 2.94 -22.81
CA LYS A 39 -36.01 1.73 -22.46
C LYS A 39 -37.35 2.08 -21.82
N ALA A 40 -37.36 3.02 -20.87
CA ALA A 40 -38.58 3.50 -20.22
C ALA A 40 -39.57 4.02 -21.26
N ALA A 41 -39.16 4.96 -22.13
CA ALA A 41 -40.00 5.48 -23.21
C ALA A 41 -40.57 4.37 -24.13
N TYR A 42 -39.76 3.34 -24.41
CA TYR A 42 -40.22 2.18 -25.16
C TYR A 42 -41.33 1.40 -24.43
N PHE A 43 -41.14 1.13 -23.13
CA PHE A 43 -42.17 0.46 -22.32
C PHE A 43 -43.43 1.31 -22.19
N GLU A 44 -43.32 2.63 -22.04
CA GLU A 44 -44.48 3.53 -22.01
C GLU A 44 -45.32 3.39 -23.27
N SER A 45 -44.69 3.48 -24.45
CA SER A 45 -45.40 3.39 -25.72
C SER A 45 -46.18 2.07 -25.88
N LYS A 46 -45.71 0.99 -25.23
CA LYS A 46 -46.35 -0.33 -25.24
C LYS A 46 -47.43 -0.51 -24.17
N LEU A 47 -47.46 0.34 -23.15
CA LEU A 47 -48.34 0.23 -21.98
C LEU A 47 -49.59 1.13 -22.08
N VAL A 48 -49.58 2.18 -22.90
CA VAL A 48 -50.62 3.22 -23.00
C VAL A 48 -52.06 2.69 -23.19
N ASN A 49 -52.25 1.51 -23.77
CA ASN A 49 -53.58 0.94 -24.06
C ASN A 49 -53.91 -0.35 -23.31
N ARG A 50 -53.29 -0.64 -22.15
CA ARG A 50 -53.45 -1.95 -21.49
C ARG A 50 -54.25 -1.91 -20.18
N ASN A 51 -55.00 -2.99 -19.97
CA ASN A 51 -55.72 -3.30 -18.74
C ASN A 51 -54.81 -3.19 -17.50
N PRO A 52 -55.35 -2.76 -16.33
CA PRO A 52 -54.59 -2.60 -15.08
C PRO A 52 -53.76 -3.84 -14.71
N GLN A 53 -54.33 -5.04 -14.92
CA GLN A 53 -53.67 -6.32 -14.64
C GLN A 53 -52.44 -6.57 -15.51
N ASN A 54 -52.48 -6.18 -16.78
CA ASN A 54 -51.34 -6.33 -17.67
C ASN A 54 -50.22 -5.37 -17.26
N MET A 55 -50.56 -4.14 -16.88
CA MET A 55 -49.59 -3.17 -16.39
C MET A 55 -48.92 -3.66 -15.09
N LEU A 56 -49.67 -4.27 -14.18
CA LEU A 56 -49.14 -4.89 -12.96
C LEU A 56 -48.15 -6.01 -13.31
N SER A 57 -48.52 -6.89 -14.24
CA SER A 57 -47.63 -8.00 -14.66
C SER A 57 -46.32 -7.51 -15.30
N VAL A 58 -46.35 -6.38 -16.01
CA VAL A 58 -45.16 -5.78 -16.61
C VAL A 58 -44.30 -5.13 -15.53
N TYR A 59 -44.91 -4.38 -14.61
CA TYR A 59 -44.21 -3.83 -13.45
C TYR A 59 -43.50 -4.93 -12.66
N ASP A 60 -44.20 -6.03 -12.39
CA ASP A 60 -43.65 -7.17 -11.69
C ASP A 60 -42.45 -7.78 -12.42
N LYS A 61 -42.58 -8.04 -13.73
CA LYS A 61 -41.47 -8.55 -14.54
C LYS A 61 -40.27 -7.61 -14.55
N ILE A 62 -40.49 -6.31 -14.66
CA ILE A 62 -39.42 -5.31 -14.66
C ILE A 62 -38.65 -5.34 -13.33
N LEU A 63 -39.35 -5.52 -12.21
CA LEU A 63 -38.72 -5.65 -10.89
C LEU A 63 -37.89 -6.95 -10.78
N ASP A 64 -38.43 -8.07 -11.28
CA ASP A 64 -37.75 -9.37 -11.22
C ASP A 64 -36.49 -9.40 -12.11
N GLU A 65 -36.57 -8.83 -13.31
CA GLU A 65 -35.45 -8.73 -14.27
C GLU A 65 -34.45 -7.61 -13.93
N LYS A 66 -34.77 -6.75 -12.96
CA LYS A 66 -33.94 -5.60 -12.55
C LYS A 66 -33.52 -4.71 -13.73
N VAL A 67 -34.47 -4.43 -14.62
CA VAL A 67 -34.22 -3.68 -15.88
C VAL A 67 -33.73 -2.26 -15.60
N PHE A 68 -34.11 -1.69 -14.46
CA PHE A 68 -33.80 -0.33 -14.04
C PHE A 68 -32.95 -0.32 -12.77
N LEU A 69 -31.74 0.22 -12.87
CA LEU A 69 -30.75 0.27 -11.79
C LEU A 69 -30.40 1.72 -11.41
N THR A 70 -30.63 2.67 -12.33
CA THR A 70 -30.28 4.08 -12.12
C THR A 70 -31.45 4.87 -11.51
N PRO A 71 -31.19 6.04 -10.91
CA PRO A 71 -32.24 6.93 -10.39
C PRO A 71 -33.28 7.31 -11.43
N VAL A 72 -32.87 7.48 -12.70
CA VAL A 72 -33.78 7.77 -13.83
C VAL A 72 -34.78 6.63 -14.06
N GLY A 73 -34.29 5.38 -13.99
CA GLY A 73 -35.15 4.20 -14.09
C GLY A 73 -36.08 4.05 -12.87
N TRP A 74 -35.63 4.39 -11.67
CA TRP A 74 -36.47 4.37 -10.46
C TRP A 74 -37.58 5.42 -10.50
N GLU A 75 -37.32 6.60 -11.06
CA GLU A 75 -38.34 7.62 -11.29
C GLU A 75 -39.45 7.10 -12.20
N TYR A 76 -39.08 6.39 -13.27
CA TYR A 76 -40.05 5.73 -14.14
C TYR A 76 -40.90 4.69 -13.39
N LEU A 77 -40.26 3.82 -12.60
CA LEU A 77 -40.98 2.84 -11.76
C LEU A 77 -41.92 3.51 -10.77
N LYS A 78 -41.52 4.65 -10.18
CA LYS A 78 -42.37 5.43 -9.27
C LYS A 78 -43.58 6.03 -9.99
N ARG A 79 -43.39 6.55 -11.21
CA ARG A 79 -44.50 7.05 -12.04
C ARG A 79 -45.47 5.93 -12.39
N LEU A 80 -44.96 4.78 -12.85
CA LEU A 80 -45.76 3.60 -13.17
C LEU A 80 -46.54 3.08 -11.95
N GLN A 81 -45.93 3.11 -10.76
CA GLN A 81 -46.60 2.80 -9.50
C GLN A 81 -47.79 3.73 -9.21
N GLY A 82 -47.64 5.02 -9.53
CA GLY A 82 -48.70 6.02 -9.41
C GLY A 82 -49.87 5.74 -10.35
N GLU A 83 -49.59 5.41 -11.61
CA GLU A 83 -50.60 5.04 -12.60
C GLU A 83 -51.38 3.79 -12.19
N LEU A 84 -50.69 2.75 -11.72
CA LEU A 84 -51.32 1.52 -11.19
C LEU A 84 -52.28 1.82 -10.03
N ARG A 85 -51.92 2.77 -9.16
CA ARG A 85 -52.77 3.20 -8.04
C ARG A 85 -53.99 3.99 -8.53
N LEU A 86 -53.83 4.83 -9.55
CA LEU A 86 -54.95 5.57 -10.16
C LEU A 86 -55.95 4.62 -10.84
N LEU A 87 -55.46 3.53 -11.43
CA LEU A 87 -56.27 2.47 -12.05
C LEU A 87 -56.99 1.57 -11.02
N GLY A 88 -56.90 1.86 -9.73
CA GLY A 88 -57.65 1.19 -8.67
C GLY A 88 -57.04 -0.11 -8.16
N ILE A 89 -55.75 -0.37 -8.43
CA ILE A 89 -55.06 -1.54 -7.87
C ILE A 89 -54.71 -1.29 -6.40
N GLU A 90 -55.06 -2.24 -5.55
CA GLU A 90 -54.76 -2.23 -4.12
C GLU A 90 -53.24 -2.09 -3.87
N LYS A 91 -52.88 -1.20 -2.94
CA LYS A 91 -51.49 -0.91 -2.57
C LYS A 91 -50.73 -2.17 -2.11
N GLU A 92 -51.44 -3.16 -1.58
CA GLU A 92 -50.89 -4.42 -1.08
C GLU A 92 -50.40 -5.35 -2.21
N LYS A 93 -51.03 -5.28 -3.40
CA LYS A 93 -50.61 -6.06 -4.58
C LYS A 93 -49.43 -5.44 -5.30
N ILE A 94 -49.19 -4.15 -5.09
CA ILE A 94 -48.10 -3.42 -5.75
C ILE A 94 -46.82 -3.64 -4.95
N ARG A 95 -45.90 -4.44 -5.50
CA ARG A 95 -44.60 -4.69 -4.85
C ARG A 95 -43.80 -3.39 -4.65
N PRO A 96 -43.13 -3.21 -3.52
CA PRO A 96 -42.26 -2.05 -3.31
C PRO A 96 -41.04 -2.13 -4.23
N ILE A 97 -40.55 -0.97 -4.69
CA ILE A 97 -39.33 -0.88 -5.49
C ILE A 97 -38.13 -1.17 -4.58
N PRO A 98 -37.32 -2.21 -4.84
CA PRO A 98 -36.15 -2.52 -4.04
C PRO A 98 -35.04 -1.50 -4.30
N MET A 99 -34.46 -0.98 -3.22
CA MET A 99 -33.26 -0.15 -3.30
C MET A 99 -32.02 -1.04 -3.18
N TYR A 100 -31.16 -1.00 -4.19
CA TYR A 100 -29.91 -1.77 -4.18
C TYR A 100 -28.75 -1.03 -3.50
N ALA A 101 -28.92 0.27 -3.25
CA ALA A 101 -27.99 1.10 -2.50
C ALA A 101 -28.51 1.37 -1.08
N ALA A 102 -27.61 1.29 -0.09
CA ALA A 102 -27.90 1.69 1.27
C ALA A 102 -27.60 3.19 1.45
N PHE A 103 -28.63 3.99 1.75
CA PHE A 103 -28.50 5.43 1.94
C PHE A 103 -28.43 5.76 3.42
N PHE A 104 -27.26 5.60 4.05
CA PHE A 104 -27.01 6.13 5.38
C PHE A 104 -26.21 7.43 5.25
N HIS A 105 -26.87 8.57 5.47
CA HIS A 105 -26.21 9.85 5.70
C HIS A 105 -25.94 9.97 7.20
N GLN A 106 -24.72 9.65 7.64
CA GLN A 106 -24.28 10.03 8.98
C GLN A 106 -23.48 11.32 8.87
N ASN A 107 -24.14 12.44 9.17
CA ASN A 107 -23.45 13.70 9.38
C ASN A 107 -22.64 13.61 10.69
N ASN A 108 -21.37 13.97 10.55
CA ASN A 108 -20.42 14.39 11.58
C ASN A 108 -19.79 13.31 12.48
N ASP A 109 -18.45 13.27 12.34
CA ASP A 109 -17.48 13.27 13.42
C ASP A 109 -17.59 12.11 14.42
N LYS A 110 -17.07 10.96 14.02
CA LYS A 110 -16.15 10.09 14.80
C LYS A 110 -15.97 8.76 14.07
N GLU A 111 -14.73 8.32 14.00
CA GLU A 111 -14.31 7.02 13.48
C GLU A 111 -15.28 5.89 13.85
N VAL A 112 -15.85 5.20 12.87
CA VAL A 112 -16.28 3.80 13.06
C VAL A 112 -15.92 2.97 11.84
N ILE A 113 -14.87 2.19 12.07
CA ILE A 113 -14.46 1.01 11.32
C ILE A 113 -15.63 0.00 11.27
N VAL A 114 -16.07 -0.33 10.04
CA VAL A 114 -16.47 -1.67 9.53
C VAL A 114 -17.68 -2.39 10.16
N ARG A 115 -18.68 -2.70 9.31
CA ARG A 115 -19.31 -4.04 9.07
C ARG A 115 -20.49 -3.89 8.07
N GLN A 116 -20.30 -4.18 6.78
CA GLN A 116 -20.48 -5.50 6.15
C GLN A 116 -21.90 -6.07 6.18
N ARG A 117 -22.61 -5.98 5.03
CA ARG A 117 -23.57 -7.01 4.57
C ARG A 117 -23.73 -7.00 3.05
N VAL A 118 -22.68 -7.38 2.35
CA VAL A 118 -22.83 -8.19 1.13
C VAL A 118 -21.71 -9.22 1.14
N ARG A 119 -22.08 -10.49 1.36
CA ARG A 119 -21.36 -11.65 0.86
C ARG A 119 -22.45 -12.64 0.44
N PRO A 120 -22.30 -13.39 -0.66
CA PRO A 120 -21.02 -14.04 -0.98
C PRO A 120 -20.66 -14.10 -2.46
N THR A 121 -19.38 -13.89 -2.78
CA THR A 121 -18.56 -14.88 -3.51
C THR A 121 -17.08 -14.47 -3.40
N LYS A 122 -16.34 -15.29 -2.65
CA LYS A 122 -14.87 -15.46 -2.67
C LYS A 122 -13.99 -14.21 -2.47
N GLU A 123 -14.05 -13.61 -1.28
CA GLU A 123 -12.86 -12.97 -0.69
C GLU A 123 -12.07 -14.02 0.11
N LYS A 124 -11.32 -14.85 -0.61
CA LYS A 124 -9.94 -15.15 -0.20
C LYS A 124 -9.16 -14.09 -0.98
N GLU A 125 -8.45 -13.15 -0.37
CA GLU A 125 -6.98 -13.10 -0.50
C GLU A 125 -6.34 -12.05 0.45
N THR A 126 -7.10 -11.36 1.30
CA THR A 126 -6.53 -10.30 2.17
C THR A 126 -5.86 -10.83 3.45
N LYS A 127 -6.00 -12.12 3.76
CA LYS A 127 -5.24 -12.75 4.85
C LYS A 127 -3.79 -13.03 4.40
N ASN A 128 -3.60 -13.38 3.13
CA ASN A 128 -2.30 -13.73 2.57
C ASN A 128 -1.38 -12.51 2.50
N THR A 129 -1.90 -11.32 2.17
CA THR A 129 -1.09 -10.11 2.10
C THR A 129 -0.49 -9.73 3.45
N LYS A 130 -1.24 -9.85 4.55
CA LYS A 130 -0.70 -9.62 5.91
C LYS A 130 0.38 -10.63 6.27
N PHE A 131 0.19 -11.91 5.95
CA PHE A 131 1.23 -12.93 6.19
C PHE A 131 2.48 -12.73 5.33
N ILE A 132 2.32 -12.36 4.06
CA ILE A 132 3.44 -12.07 3.15
C ILE A 132 4.21 -10.83 3.62
N ILE A 133 3.51 -9.77 4.06
CA ILE A 133 4.14 -8.58 4.63
C ILE A 133 4.91 -8.93 5.92
N SER A 134 4.34 -9.72 6.82
CA SER A 134 5.03 -10.16 8.04
C SER A 134 6.27 -11.02 7.73
N ILE A 135 6.20 -11.90 6.72
CA ILE A 135 7.34 -12.69 6.26
C ILE A 135 8.42 -11.81 5.63
N LEU A 136 8.03 -10.83 4.81
CA LEU A 136 8.94 -9.89 4.16
C LEU A 136 9.72 -9.06 5.19
N ILE A 137 9.03 -8.51 6.19
CA ILE A 137 9.65 -7.75 7.28
C ILE A 137 10.63 -8.65 8.05
N ASN A 138 10.24 -9.89 8.35
CA ASN A 138 11.13 -10.83 9.05
C ASN A 138 12.34 -11.24 8.20
N ALA A 139 12.17 -11.40 6.89
CA ALA A 139 13.27 -11.70 5.97
C ALA A 139 14.28 -10.55 5.87
N ILE A 140 13.81 -9.30 5.82
CA ILE A 140 14.67 -8.10 5.86
C ILE A 140 15.44 -8.04 7.18
N LEU A 141 14.75 -8.30 8.31
CA LEU A 141 15.38 -8.33 9.63
C LEU A 141 16.46 -9.42 9.72
N ALA A 142 16.19 -10.62 9.19
CA ALA A 142 17.16 -11.71 9.14
C ALA A 142 18.37 -11.35 8.25
N PHE A 143 18.16 -10.70 7.10
CA PHE A 143 19.26 -10.25 6.25
C PHE A 143 20.15 -9.22 6.95
N MET A 144 19.58 -8.32 7.76
CA MET A 144 20.34 -7.36 8.55
C MET A 144 21.22 -8.04 9.60
N VAL A 145 20.70 -9.07 10.30
CA VAL A 145 21.47 -9.87 11.26
C VAL A 145 22.56 -10.67 10.55
N ILE A 146 22.27 -11.26 9.38
CA ILE A 146 23.26 -11.96 8.57
C ILE A 146 24.35 -10.98 8.09
N GLY A 147 23.98 -9.78 7.66
CA GLY A 147 24.93 -8.72 7.29
C GLY A 147 25.85 -8.34 8.46
N MET A 148 25.29 -8.20 9.66
CA MET A 148 26.08 -8.00 10.88
C MET A 148 27.02 -9.18 11.15
N PHE A 149 26.59 -10.41 10.90
CA PHE A 149 27.42 -11.60 11.08
C PHE A 149 28.52 -11.72 10.02
N VAL A 150 28.22 -11.40 8.75
CA VAL A 150 29.20 -11.38 7.65
C VAL A 150 30.25 -10.32 7.89
N ILE A 151 29.84 -9.11 8.29
CA ILE A 151 30.80 -8.08 8.72
C ILE A 151 31.52 -8.56 9.99
N SER A 152 30.87 -9.17 10.97
CA SER A 152 31.56 -9.64 12.17
C SER A 152 32.59 -10.75 11.90
N LEU A 153 32.35 -11.62 10.92
CA LEU A 153 33.25 -12.72 10.57
C LEU A 153 34.32 -12.32 9.54
N ASN A 154 33.96 -11.48 8.57
CA ASN A 154 34.84 -11.09 7.45
C ASN A 154 35.51 -9.73 7.68
N SER A 155 34.89 -8.85 8.48
CA SER A 155 35.65 -7.77 9.10
C SER A 155 36.59 -8.46 10.07
N ARG A 156 37.87 -8.36 9.73
CA ARG A 156 38.90 -7.96 10.67
C ARG A 156 38.43 -6.71 11.45
N ASN A 157 37.39 -6.86 12.27
CA ASN A 157 37.06 -5.92 13.31
C ASN A 157 38.29 -5.92 14.21
N PRO A 158 39.00 -4.80 14.38
CA PRO A 158 39.98 -4.69 15.43
C PRO A 158 39.21 -4.50 16.74
N ASN A 159 38.36 -5.45 17.10
CA ASN A 159 37.70 -5.46 18.40
C ASN A 159 38.69 -6.05 19.40
N ILE A 160 39.54 -5.15 19.91
CA ILE A 160 40.33 -5.24 21.15
C ILE A 160 41.45 -6.31 21.23
N LEU A 161 41.31 -7.47 20.59
CA LEU A 161 42.30 -8.56 20.65
C LEU A 161 43.58 -8.22 19.86
N ASN A 162 43.46 -7.50 18.74
CA ASN A 162 44.63 -7.12 17.95
C ASN A 162 45.39 -5.94 18.58
N TYR A 163 44.72 -5.06 19.32
CA TYR A 163 45.41 -3.95 20.01
C TYR A 163 46.34 -4.45 21.11
N ARG A 164 45.91 -5.42 21.92
CA ARG A 164 46.80 -6.06 22.90
C ARG A 164 48.01 -6.72 22.22
N LYS A 165 47.76 -7.52 21.19
CA LYS A 165 48.81 -8.27 20.51
C LYS A 165 49.82 -7.36 19.79
N ASN A 166 49.36 -6.26 19.20
CA ASN A 166 50.23 -5.28 18.58
C ASN A 166 51.10 -4.57 19.63
N ILE A 167 50.52 -4.14 20.75
CA ILE A 167 51.28 -3.51 21.84
C ILE A 167 52.29 -4.49 22.46
N GLU A 168 51.92 -5.75 22.66
CA GLU A 168 52.81 -6.79 23.18
C GLU A 168 53.97 -7.10 22.24
N ASN A 169 53.73 -7.13 20.93
CA ASN A 169 54.78 -7.27 19.92
C ASN A 169 55.75 -6.07 19.91
N GLU A 170 55.26 -4.85 20.10
CA GLU A 170 56.11 -3.65 20.21
C GLU A 170 56.98 -3.71 21.47
N TYR A 171 56.44 -4.14 22.62
CA TYR A 171 57.24 -4.36 23.83
C TYR A 171 58.31 -5.45 23.65
N ALA A 172 57.95 -6.57 23.02
CA ALA A 172 58.91 -7.64 22.72
C ALA A 172 60.02 -7.18 21.76
N ALA A 173 59.67 -6.34 20.77
CA ALA A 173 60.65 -5.72 19.87
C ALA A 173 61.55 -4.72 20.62
N TRP A 174 61.01 -3.93 21.53
CA TRP A 174 61.80 -3.01 22.37
C TRP A 174 62.75 -3.74 23.30
N GLU A 175 62.35 -4.85 23.93
CA GLU A 175 63.28 -5.65 24.74
C GLU A 175 64.44 -6.21 23.91
N GLN A 176 64.17 -6.67 22.68
CA GLN A 176 65.22 -7.13 21.78
C GLN A 176 66.18 -5.99 21.39
N GLU A 177 65.66 -4.79 21.14
CA GLU A 177 66.48 -3.63 20.82
C GLU A 177 67.34 -3.18 22.01
N LEU A 178 66.80 -3.13 23.23
CA LEU A 178 67.58 -2.83 24.43
C LEU A 178 68.66 -3.87 24.68
N THR A 179 68.34 -5.16 24.57
CA THR A 179 69.30 -6.25 24.76
C THR A 179 70.45 -6.16 23.75
N ASN A 180 70.16 -5.81 22.50
CA ASN A 180 71.19 -5.62 21.49
C ASN A 180 72.07 -4.40 21.80
N ARG A 181 71.47 -3.29 22.25
CA ARG A 181 72.23 -2.10 22.66
C ARG A 181 73.10 -2.35 23.89
N GLU A 182 72.63 -3.09 24.88
CA GLU A 182 73.45 -3.48 26.05
C GLU A 182 74.62 -4.38 25.64
N LYS A 183 74.39 -5.34 24.74
CA LYS A 183 75.47 -6.16 24.19
C LYS A 183 76.51 -5.33 23.45
N GLU A 184 76.07 -4.38 22.62
CA GLU A 184 76.98 -3.47 21.94
C GLU A 184 77.78 -2.58 22.90
N ILE A 185 77.14 -2.05 23.94
CA ILE A 185 77.82 -1.25 24.97
C ILE A 185 78.83 -2.12 25.72
N ARG A 186 78.45 -3.32 26.15
CA ARG A 186 79.37 -4.24 26.85
C ARG A 186 80.57 -4.64 25.99
N LEU A 187 80.37 -4.86 24.68
CA LEU A 187 81.48 -5.12 23.76
C LEU A 187 82.40 -3.91 23.64
N LYS A 188 81.84 -2.70 23.58
CA LYS A 188 82.62 -1.46 23.55
C LYS A 188 83.36 -1.21 24.88
N GLU A 189 82.74 -1.49 26.03
CA GLU A 189 83.38 -1.41 27.34
C GLU A 189 84.54 -2.40 27.45
N ALA A 190 84.33 -3.67 27.08
CA ALA A 190 85.39 -4.68 27.09
C ALA A 190 86.55 -4.32 26.15
N GLN A 191 86.27 -3.73 24.98
CA GLN A 191 87.30 -3.22 24.07
C GLN A 191 88.03 -2.01 24.66
N MET A 192 87.31 -1.09 25.33
CA MET A 192 87.94 0.05 25.99
C MET A 192 88.80 -0.37 27.18
N GLU A 193 88.35 -1.34 28.00
CA GLU A 193 89.14 -1.92 29.09
C GLU A 193 90.40 -2.60 28.54
N GLN A 194 90.29 -3.44 27.51
CA GLN A 194 91.46 -4.07 26.87
C GLN A 194 92.44 -3.02 26.34
N ASN A 195 91.94 -2.02 25.62
CA ASN A 195 92.76 -0.90 25.12
C ASN A 195 93.38 -0.05 26.23
N GLN A 196 92.78 0.03 27.42
CA GLN A 196 93.35 0.69 28.59
C GLN A 196 94.45 -0.17 29.23
N THR A 197 94.20 -1.46 29.48
CA THR A 197 95.24 -2.39 29.98
C THR A 197 96.43 -2.50 29.04
N ASP A 198 96.23 -2.51 27.73
CA ASP A 198 97.33 -2.54 26.75
C ASP A 198 98.15 -1.24 26.78
N LYS A 199 97.50 -0.08 27.01
CA LYS A 199 98.19 1.21 27.17
C LYS A 199 99.02 1.26 28.46
N ASP A 200 98.45 0.81 29.58
CA ASP A 200 99.13 0.77 30.88
C ASP A 200 100.35 -0.16 30.89
N VAL A 201 100.30 -1.25 30.10
CA VAL A 201 101.44 -2.16 29.90
C VAL A 201 102.52 -1.56 28.99
N THR A 202 102.15 -0.74 28.01
CA THR A 202 103.13 -0.04 27.15
C THR A 202 103.78 1.18 27.79
N GLU A 203 103.16 1.81 28.80
CA GLU A 203 103.71 3.00 29.48
C GLU A 203 104.64 2.64 30.67
N ASN A 204 104.64 1.38 31.12
CA ASN A 204 105.49 0.86 32.21
C ASN A 204 106.71 0.03 31.73
N LYS A 205 107.16 0.22 30.49
CA LYS A 205 108.35 -0.42 29.92
C LYS A 205 109.31 0.61 29.34
#